data_AF-B2LBK6-F1
#
_entry.id   AF-B2LBK6-F1
#
_cell.length_a   1.000
_cell.length_b   1.000
_cell.length_c   1.000
_cell.angle_alpha   90.00
_cell.angle_beta   90.00
_cell.angle_gamma   90.00
#
_symmetry.space_group_name_H-M   'P 1'
#
loop_
_entity.id
_entity.type
_entity.pdbx_description
1 polymer ?
#
loop_
_entity_poly.entity_id
_entity_poly.type
_entity_poly.pdbx_seq_one_letter_code
_entity_poly.pdbx_strand_id
1 'polypeptide(L)'
;ELDPRFNDILGRHSRKRWERFVHSENQHLVSTEALDFLDKLLRYDHQARLTAREAMDHPYFYPIVKDQGRGATPGGMAASS
;
A
#
# COMPACT_ATOMS: atom_id res chain seq x y z
N GLU A 1 -2.57 -23.28 -16.87
CA GLU A 1 -3.83 -22.91 -17.57
C GLU A 1 -4.90 -22.57 -16.55
N LEU A 2 -5.88 -21.75 -16.93
CA LEU A 2 -7.05 -21.46 -16.09
C LEU A 2 -7.99 -22.68 -16.08
N ASP A 3 -8.55 -23.01 -14.92
CA ASP A 3 -9.54 -24.08 -14.76
C ASP A 3 -10.79 -23.78 -15.63
N PRO A 4 -11.31 -24.75 -16.42
CA PRO A 4 -12.47 -24.56 -17.28
C PRO A 4 -13.72 -23.99 -16.59
N ARG A 5 -13.87 -24.20 -15.28
CA ARG A 5 -14.97 -23.63 -14.49
C ARG A 5 -15.00 -22.10 -14.50
N PHE A 6 -13.89 -21.45 -14.81
CA PHE A 6 -13.79 -19.99 -14.88
C PHE A 6 -14.33 -19.39 -16.19
N ASN A 7 -14.51 -20.20 -17.24
CA ASN A 7 -14.88 -19.72 -18.58
C ASN A 7 -16.22 -18.99 -18.59
N ASP A 8 -17.19 -19.48 -17.82
CA ASP A 8 -18.56 -18.94 -17.81
C ASP A 8 -18.76 -17.80 -16.79
N ILE A 9 -17.86 -17.65 -15.81
CA ILE A 9 -18.03 -16.71 -14.69
C ILE A 9 -17.14 -15.47 -14.76
N LEU A 10 -16.00 -15.51 -15.47
CA LEU A 10 -15.07 -14.38 -15.51
C LEU A 10 -15.55 -13.24 -16.42
N GLY A 11 -16.34 -13.54 -17.46
CA GLY A 11 -16.84 -12.55 -18.40
C GLY A 11 -15.75 -11.63 -18.98
N ARG A 12 -16.11 -10.38 -19.32
CA ARG A 12 -15.16 -9.33 -19.74
C ARG A 12 -15.37 -8.08 -18.90
N HIS A 13 -14.34 -7.70 -18.14
CA HIS A 13 -14.38 -6.53 -17.29
C HIS A 13 -13.20 -5.60 -17.57
N SER A 14 -13.48 -4.31 -17.78
CA SER A 14 -12.43 -3.29 -17.88
C SER A 14 -11.86 -2.96 -16.51
N ARG A 15 -10.54 -2.70 -16.46
CA ARG A 15 -9.88 -2.18 -15.26
C ARG A 15 -10.57 -0.89 -14.83
N LYS A 16 -10.95 -0.82 -13.55
CA LYS A 16 -11.59 0.37 -12.97
C LYS A 16 -10.54 1.27 -12.35
N ARG A 17 -10.76 2.58 -12.49
CA ARG A 17 -10.05 3.60 -11.73
C ARG A 17 -10.40 3.47 -10.25
N TRP A 18 -9.41 3.59 -9.36
CA TRP A 18 -9.60 3.43 -7.92
C TRP A 18 -10.54 4.48 -7.33
N GLU A 19 -10.58 5.67 -7.92
CA GLU A 19 -11.46 6.78 -7.54
C GLU A 19 -12.94 6.41 -7.63
N ARG A 20 -13.30 5.39 -8.41
CA ARG A 20 -14.67 4.86 -8.47
C ARG A 20 -15.16 4.31 -7.13
N PHE A 21 -14.25 3.90 -6.25
CA PHE A 21 -14.57 3.33 -4.94
C PHE A 21 -14.57 4.37 -3.81
N VAL A 22 -14.32 5.65 -4.13
CA VAL A 22 -14.29 6.73 -3.16
C VAL A 22 -15.71 7.27 -2.96
N HIS A 23 -16.12 7.40 -1.70
CA HIS A 23 -17.41 7.94 -1.28
C HIS A 23 -17.26 8.77 0.00
N SER A 24 -18.30 9.51 0.38
CA SER A 24 -18.27 10.48 1.49
C SER A 24 -17.78 9.89 2.82
N GLU A 25 -18.07 8.62 3.08
CA GLU A 25 -17.66 7.94 4.31
C GLU A 25 -16.18 7.57 4.33
N ASN A 26 -15.56 7.28 3.17
CA ASN A 26 -14.17 6.80 3.11
C ASN A 26 -13.18 7.83 2.58
N GLN A 27 -13.64 8.94 2.00
CA GLN A 27 -12.80 9.93 1.34
C GLN A 27 -11.65 10.47 2.21
N HIS A 28 -11.86 10.55 3.52
CA HIS A 28 -10.89 11.05 4.49
C HIS A 28 -9.71 10.09 4.73
N LEU A 29 -9.86 8.82 4.33
CA LEU A 29 -8.82 7.79 4.39
C LEU A 29 -8.07 7.66 3.06
N VAL A 30 -8.57 8.29 2.00
CA VAL A 30 -8.05 8.12 0.65
C VAL A 30 -7.17 9.31 0.29
N SER A 31 -5.91 9.04 -0.04
CA SER A 31 -4.98 9.98 -0.66
C SER A 31 -4.47 9.43 -1.98
N THR A 32 -3.87 10.29 -2.81
CA THR A 32 -3.26 9.86 -4.08
C THR A 32 -2.17 8.81 -3.84
N GLU A 33 -1.37 8.98 -2.79
CA GLU A 33 -0.32 8.05 -2.39
C GLU A 33 -0.88 6.71 -1.90
N ALA A 34 -2.03 6.72 -1.21
CA ALA A 34 -2.69 5.50 -0.75
C ALA A 34 -3.17 4.64 -1.93
N LEU A 35 -3.79 5.28 -2.94
CA LEU A 35 -4.26 4.57 -4.13
C LEU A 35 -3.12 4.08 -5.01
N ASP A 36 -2.06 4.87 -5.15
CA ASP A 36 -0.84 4.48 -5.88
C ASP A 36 -0.15 3.28 -5.22
N PHE A 37 -0.05 3.28 -3.88
CA PHE A 37 0.46 2.15 -3.12
C PHE A 37 -0.38 0.88 -3.35
N LEU A 38 -1.70 1.00 -3.26
CA LEU A 38 -2.63 -0.12 -3.47
C LEU A 38 -2.54 -0.69 -4.90
N ASP A 39 -2.42 0.17 -5.92
CA ASP A 39 -2.28 -0.23 -7.32
C ASP A 39 -0.99 -1.05 -7.55
N LYS A 40 0.09 -0.73 -6.84
CA LYS A 40 1.37 -1.46 -6.93
C LYS A 40 1.36 -2.80 -6.18
N LEU A 41 0.42 -3.02 -5.26
CA LEU A 41 0.24 -4.30 -4.56
C LEU A 41 -0.72 -5.25 -5.29
N LEU A 42 -1.86 -4.74 -5.76
CA LEU A 42 -2.93 -5.55 -6.34
C LEU A 42 -2.70 -5.84 -7.83
N ARG A 43 -1.62 -6.59 -8.11
CA ARG A 43 -1.25 -7.06 -9.45
C ARG A 43 -1.54 -8.55 -9.61
N TYR A 44 -2.11 -8.91 -10.76
CA TYR A 44 -2.30 -10.32 -11.14
C TYR A 44 -0.96 -11.05 -11.22
N ASP A 45 0.02 -10.46 -11.92
CA ASP A 45 1.39 -10.96 -11.90
C ASP A 45 2.02 -10.71 -10.53
N HIS A 46 2.34 -11.80 -9.86
CA HIS A 46 3.02 -11.82 -8.57
C HIS A 46 4.40 -11.15 -8.56
N GLN A 47 5.16 -11.21 -9.66
CA GLN A 47 6.50 -10.62 -9.74
C GLN A 47 6.45 -9.10 -9.86
N ALA A 48 5.32 -8.54 -10.31
CA ALA A 48 5.10 -7.11 -10.42
C ALA A 48 4.61 -6.46 -9.10
N ARG A 49 4.38 -7.25 -8.05
CA ARG A 49 3.96 -6.72 -6.74
C ARG A 49 5.17 -6.18 -6.00
N LEU A 50 4.97 -5.10 -5.25
CA LEU A 50 6.00 -4.62 -4.33
C LEU A 50 6.33 -5.70 -3.29
N THR A 51 7.62 -5.86 -3.04
CA THR A 51 8.11 -6.58 -1.87
C THR A 51 7.82 -5.79 -0.59
N ALA A 52 7.90 -6.45 0.57
CA ALA A 52 7.70 -5.79 1.84
C ALA A 52 8.68 -4.62 2.07
N ARG A 53 9.95 -4.77 1.65
CA ARG A 53 10.95 -3.70 1.77
C ARG A 53 10.56 -2.50 0.90
N GLU A 54 10.25 -2.73 -0.37
CA GLU A 54 9.86 -1.65 -1.29
C GLU A 54 8.55 -0.98 -0.85
N ALA A 55 7.63 -1.75 -0.25
CA ALA A 55 6.39 -1.21 0.30
C ALA A 55 6.65 -0.26 1.47
N MET A 56 7.57 -0.59 2.38
CA MET A 56 7.95 0.30 3.50
C MET A 56 8.58 1.61 3.02
N ASP A 57 9.28 1.59 1.88
CA ASP A 57 9.91 2.76 1.29
C ASP A 57 8.95 3.64 0.46
N HIS A 58 7.67 3.26 0.38
CA HIS A 58 6.66 4.00 -0.40
C HIS A 58 6.31 5.36 0.24
N PRO A 59 6.10 6.43 -0.56
CA PRO A 59 5.74 7.77 -0.04
C PRO A 59 4.55 7.82 0.92
N TYR A 60 3.61 6.87 0.76
CA TYR A 60 2.48 6.71 1.67
C TYR A 60 2.90 6.58 3.14
N PHE A 61 4.05 5.96 3.43
CA PHE A 61 4.55 5.76 4.79
C PHE A 61 5.53 6.83 5.27
N TYR A 62 5.90 7.83 4.46
CA TYR A 62 6.84 8.89 4.87
C TYR A 62 6.45 9.62 6.15
N PRO A 63 5.16 9.95 6.40
CA PRO A 63 4.77 10.56 7.68
C PRO A 63 5.10 9.68 8.89
N ILE A 64 4.95 8.35 8.76
CA ILE A 64 5.22 7.38 9.82
C ILE A 64 6.72 7.23 10.04
N VAL A 65 7.51 7.11 8.97
CA VAL A 65 8.98 6.99 9.06
C VAL A 65 9.59 8.23 9.71
N LYS A 66 9.09 9.42 9.36
CA LYS A 66 9.52 10.69 9.96
C LYS A 66 9.21 10.74 11.46
N ASP A 67 8.07 10.22 11.88
CA ASP A 67 7.65 10.22 13.29
C ASP A 67 8.44 9.19 14.11
N GLN A 68 8.66 7.98 13.58
CA GLN A 68 9.53 6.98 14.19
C GLN A 68 10.97 7.50 14.38
N GLY A 69 11.51 8.23 13.41
CA GLY A 69 12.82 8.87 13.51
C GLY A 69 12.89 9.98 14.57
N ARG A 70 11.74 10.57 14.97
CA ARG A 70 11.66 11.56 16.05
C ARG A 70 11.54 10.95 17.44
N GLY A 71 10.98 9.74 17.56
CA GLY A 71 10.90 8.99 18.83
C GLY A 71 12.20 8.29 19.23
N ALA A 72 13.12 8.10 18.29
CA ALA A 72 14.44 7.53 18.54
C ALA A 72 15.44 8.58 19.06
N THR A 73 15.23 9.06 20.29
CA THR A 73 16.26 9.81 21.03
C THR A 73 17.40 8.86 21.41
N PRO A 74 18.66 9.05 20.98
CA PRO A 74 19.80 8.41 21.63
C PRO A 74 20.11 9.20 22.91
N GLY A 75 19.32 8.98 23.95
CA GLY A 75 19.37 9.78 25.18
C GLY A 75 19.11 8.96 26.43
N GLY A 76 19.99 7.99 26.71
CA GLY A 76 19.85 7.09 27.85
C GLY A 76 21.12 6.36 28.24
N MET A 77 22.29 6.98 28.07
CA MET A 77 23.55 6.52 28.67
C MET A 77 24.27 7.74 29.27
N ALA A 78 23.65 8.36 30.28
CA ALA A 78 24.35 9.25 31.18
C ALA A 78 24.96 8.40 32.30
N ALA A 79 26.29 8.30 32.23
CA ALA A 79 27.27 7.91 33.24
C ALA A 79 26.74 7.47 34.63
N SER A 80 26.92 6.19 34.94
CA SER A 80 27.18 5.74 36.31
C SER A 80 28.66 5.37 36.41
N SER A 81 29.42 6.17 37.15
CA SER A 81 30.63 5.87 37.95
C SER A 81 31.48 7.13 38.14
#